data_AF-A0A950T8C3-F1
#
_entry.id   AF-A0A950T8C3-F1
#
_cell.length_a   1.000
_cell.length_b   1.000
_cell.length_c   1.000
_cell.angle_alpha   90.00
_cell.angle_beta   90.00
_cell.angle_gamma   90.00
#
_symmetry.space_group_name_H-M   'P 1'
#
loop_
_entity.id
_entity.type
_entity.pdbx_description
1 polymer ?
#
loop_
_entity_poly.entity_id
_entity_poly.type
_entity_poly.pdbx_seq_one_letter_code
_entity_poly.pdbx_strand_id
1 'polypeptide(L)'
;YVPGTFRPTANKDNDYLIDRAAQKAGKTFSGVEGIAMQDASLQESMGPIVDRAKENLVSTDNGIIMARHRLLRAAKALVDKGTTPPGVDPAHQRVRSAAMVLPPDQPFKDAAKQALMVQPDVAHVSV
;
A
#
# COMPACT_ATOMS: atom_id res chain seq x y z
N TYR A 1 -20.82 -6.17 1.39
CA TYR A 1 -20.46 -7.10 0.31
C TYR A 1 -21.73 -7.50 -0.43
N VAL A 2 -21.63 -7.75 -1.75
CA VAL A 2 -22.74 -8.33 -2.52
C VAL A 2 -23.04 -9.72 -1.95
N PRO A 3 -24.30 -10.05 -1.58
CA PRO A 3 -24.63 -11.30 -0.92
C PRO A 3 -24.10 -12.53 -1.67
N GLY A 4 -23.46 -13.45 -0.95
CA GLY A 4 -22.87 -14.66 -1.52
C GLY A 4 -21.52 -14.46 -2.23
N THR A 5 -20.91 -13.28 -2.15
CA THR A 5 -19.62 -12.99 -2.80
C THR A 5 -18.63 -12.28 -1.86
N PHE A 6 -17.37 -12.24 -2.27
CA PHE A 6 -16.33 -11.40 -1.67
C PHE A 6 -16.24 -10.00 -2.29
N ARG A 7 -17.22 -9.62 -3.13
CA ARG A 7 -17.22 -8.32 -3.80
C ARG A 7 -17.79 -7.23 -2.89
N PRO A 8 -17.08 -6.12 -2.63
CA PRO A 8 -17.60 -5.02 -1.85
C PRO A 8 -18.90 -4.45 -2.43
N THR A 9 -19.77 -3.89 -1.56
CA THR A 9 -21.04 -3.30 -2.00
C THR A 9 -20.78 -2.04 -2.85
N ALA A 10 -19.91 -1.15 -2.38
CA ALA A 10 -19.32 -0.09 -3.20
C ALA A 10 -18.20 -0.72 -4.05
N ASN A 11 -18.29 -0.64 -5.37
CA ASN A 11 -17.32 -1.25 -6.28
C ASN A 11 -17.31 -0.52 -7.63
N LYS A 12 -16.41 -0.90 -8.53
CA LYS A 12 -16.26 -0.24 -9.83
C LYS A 12 -17.54 -0.18 -10.69
N ASP A 13 -18.49 -1.12 -10.54
CA ASP A 13 -19.69 -1.16 -11.39
C ASP A 13 -20.75 -0.15 -10.94
N ASN A 14 -20.61 0.41 -9.74
CA ASN A 14 -21.51 1.43 -9.20
C ASN A 14 -20.77 2.69 -8.77
N ASP A 15 -19.63 2.97 -9.41
CA ASP A 15 -18.77 4.11 -9.12
C ASP A 15 -18.44 4.26 -7.63
N TYR A 16 -18.29 3.12 -6.95
CA TYR A 16 -18.01 3.05 -5.51
C TYR A 16 -19.04 3.81 -4.65
N LEU A 17 -20.28 3.90 -5.14
CA LEU A 17 -21.38 4.64 -4.51
C LEU A 17 -21.05 6.11 -4.23
N ILE A 18 -20.31 6.75 -5.14
CA ILE A 18 -19.86 8.13 -4.99
C ILE A 18 -21.02 9.12 -4.78
N ASP A 19 -20.98 9.87 -3.69
CA ASP A 19 -21.89 10.97 -3.40
C ASP A 19 -21.31 12.29 -3.92
N ARG A 20 -21.73 12.66 -5.13
CA ARG A 20 -21.32 13.92 -5.77
C ARG A 20 -21.90 15.16 -5.09
N ALA A 21 -23.05 15.05 -4.42
CA ALA A 21 -23.64 16.16 -3.70
C ALA A 21 -22.84 16.46 -2.43
N ALA A 22 -22.44 15.44 -1.67
CA ALA A 22 -21.55 15.57 -0.52
C ALA A 22 -20.16 16.08 -0.92
N GLN A 23 -19.62 15.58 -2.03
CA GLN A 23 -18.36 16.07 -2.60
C GLN A 23 -18.44 17.57 -2.95
N LYS A 24 -19.46 17.96 -3.72
CA LYS A 24 -19.65 19.36 -4.14
C LYS A 24 -19.88 20.29 -2.95
N ALA A 25 -20.57 19.82 -1.91
CA ALA A 25 -20.81 20.57 -0.68
C ALA A 25 -19.61 20.61 0.27
N GLY A 26 -18.48 19.94 -0.05
CA GLY A 26 -17.28 19.89 0.78
C GLY A 26 -17.42 19.03 2.04
N LYS A 27 -18.46 18.20 2.14
CA LYS A 27 -18.67 17.29 3.28
C LYS A 27 -17.70 16.10 3.25
N THR A 28 -17.30 15.70 2.06
CA THR A 28 -16.34 14.63 1.79
C THR A 28 -15.41 15.09 0.70
N PHE A 29 -14.12 14.71 0.75
CA PHE A 29 -13.16 15.13 -0.28
C PHE A 29 -13.42 14.47 -1.64
N SER A 30 -13.53 13.14 -1.67
CA SER A 30 -13.67 12.35 -2.90
C SER A 30 -15.12 12.00 -3.25
N GLY A 31 -16.05 12.11 -2.29
CA GLY A 31 -17.42 11.60 -2.43
C GLY A 31 -17.55 10.09 -2.18
N VAL A 32 -16.44 9.35 -2.05
CA VAL A 32 -16.46 7.91 -1.77
C VAL A 32 -16.34 7.69 -0.26
N GLU A 33 -17.30 6.97 0.31
CA GLU A 33 -17.38 6.73 1.75
C GLU A 33 -16.33 5.70 2.21
N GLY A 34 -15.56 6.05 3.24
CA GLY A 34 -14.56 5.18 3.88
C GLY A 34 -13.20 5.12 3.18
N ILE A 35 -12.12 5.16 3.98
CA ILE A 35 -10.73 5.22 3.50
C ILE A 35 -10.39 4.03 2.59
N ALA A 36 -10.74 2.82 3.00
CA ALA A 36 -10.45 1.61 2.23
C ALA A 36 -11.08 1.64 0.82
N MET A 37 -12.28 2.20 0.69
CA MET A 37 -12.94 2.30 -0.62
C MET A 37 -12.40 3.46 -1.46
N GLN A 38 -11.95 4.54 -0.83
CA GLN A 38 -11.23 5.60 -1.52
C GLN A 38 -9.94 5.04 -2.17
N ASP A 39 -9.15 4.29 -1.42
CA ASP A 39 -7.93 3.65 -1.93
C ASP A 39 -8.25 2.63 -3.03
N ALA A 40 -9.23 1.76 -2.81
CA ALA A 40 -9.64 0.76 -3.79
C ALA A 40 -10.09 1.39 -5.12
N SER A 41 -10.86 2.48 -5.05
CA SER A 41 -11.35 3.16 -6.26
C SER A 41 -10.23 3.73 -7.12
N LEU A 42 -9.22 4.34 -6.49
CA LEU A 42 -8.05 4.84 -7.19
C LEU A 42 -7.18 3.69 -7.73
N GLN A 43 -6.98 2.63 -6.95
CA GLN A 43 -6.19 1.48 -7.38
C GLN A 43 -6.80 0.80 -8.61
N GLU A 44 -8.10 0.54 -8.59
CA GLU A 44 -8.83 -0.12 -9.66
C GLU A 44 -9.00 0.78 -10.90
N SER A 45 -9.01 2.11 -10.74
CA SER A 45 -9.15 3.06 -11.85
C SER A 45 -8.02 2.98 -12.89
N MET A 46 -6.84 2.49 -12.50
CA MET A 46 -5.71 2.31 -13.42
C MET A 46 -5.92 1.13 -14.38
N GLY A 47 -6.96 0.31 -14.16
CA GLY A 47 -7.27 -0.88 -14.94
C GLY A 47 -6.53 -2.14 -14.47
N PRO A 48 -6.85 -3.31 -15.05
CA PRO A 48 -6.28 -4.59 -14.62
C PRO A 48 -4.76 -4.68 -14.80
N ILE A 49 -4.24 -4.09 -15.88
CA ILE A 49 -2.80 -3.99 -16.17
C ILE A 49 -2.52 -2.57 -16.67
N VAL A 50 -1.69 -1.85 -15.94
CA VAL A 50 -1.32 -0.46 -16.25
C VAL A 50 -0.15 -0.44 -17.22
N ASP A 51 -0.28 0.31 -18.32
CA ASP A 51 0.85 0.61 -19.20
C ASP A 51 1.82 1.58 -18.51
N ARG A 52 2.91 1.03 -17.97
CA ARG A 52 3.93 1.80 -17.24
C ARG A 52 4.94 2.49 -18.17
N ALA A 53 4.89 2.29 -19.49
CA ALA A 53 5.82 2.95 -20.41
C ALA A 53 5.61 4.47 -20.48
N LYS A 54 4.44 4.95 -20.03
CA LYS A 54 4.05 6.37 -20.02
C LYS A 54 4.14 7.02 -18.64
N GLU A 55 4.58 6.27 -17.63
CA GLU A 55 4.61 6.72 -16.24
C GLU A 55 5.76 7.69 -16.00
N ASN A 56 5.47 8.86 -15.43
CA ASN A 56 6.47 9.88 -15.07
C ASN A 56 6.54 9.98 -13.54
N LEU A 57 7.50 9.28 -12.95
CA LEU A 57 7.68 9.22 -11.49
C LEU A 57 8.49 10.42 -10.98
N VAL A 58 8.17 10.88 -9.78
CA VAL A 58 8.85 11.98 -9.10
C VAL A 58 9.55 11.49 -7.82
N SER A 59 10.25 12.38 -7.12
CA SER A 59 11.06 12.03 -5.94
C SER A 59 10.25 11.38 -4.81
N THR A 60 8.96 11.71 -4.68
CA THR A 60 8.06 11.10 -3.69
C THR A 60 7.73 9.64 -4.01
N ASP A 61 7.98 9.18 -5.24
CA ASP A 61 7.72 7.81 -5.69
C ASP A 61 8.90 6.85 -5.44
N ASN A 62 9.96 7.31 -4.77
CA ASN A 62 11.14 6.49 -4.47
C ASN A 62 10.79 5.14 -3.81
N GLY A 63 9.78 5.10 -2.94
CA GLY A 63 9.32 3.85 -2.33
C GLY A 63 8.85 2.82 -3.35
N ILE A 64 7.96 3.21 -4.28
CA ILE A 64 7.42 2.30 -5.29
C ILE A 64 8.47 1.92 -6.35
N ILE A 65 9.37 2.85 -6.69
CA ILE A 65 10.53 2.58 -7.56
C ILE A 65 11.38 1.45 -6.96
N MET A 66 11.75 1.57 -5.69
CA MET A 66 12.59 0.58 -5.01
C MET A 66 11.89 -0.77 -4.86
N ALA A 67 10.59 -0.77 -4.53
CA ALA A 67 9.80 -1.99 -4.44
C ALA A 67 9.77 -2.74 -5.79
N ARG A 68 9.46 -2.04 -6.88
CA ARG A 68 9.42 -2.61 -8.23
C ARG A 68 10.78 -3.14 -8.66
N HIS A 69 11.86 -2.40 -8.42
CA HIS A 69 13.21 -2.88 -8.71
C HIS A 69 13.56 -4.17 -7.96
N ARG A 70 13.18 -4.27 -6.67
CA ARG A 70 13.41 -5.49 -5.88
C ARG A 70 12.62 -6.68 -6.44
N LEU A 71 11.35 -6.50 -6.75
CA LEU A 71 10.49 -7.55 -7.32
C LEU A 71 11.01 -8.03 -8.68
N LEU A 72 11.35 -7.11 -9.58
CA LEU A 72 11.88 -7.45 -10.91
C LEU A 72 13.21 -8.19 -10.84
N ARG A 73 14.12 -7.77 -9.94
CA ARG A 73 15.39 -8.48 -9.73
C ARG A 73 15.18 -9.89 -9.19
N ALA A 74 14.26 -10.05 -8.22
CA ALA A 74 13.94 -11.35 -7.65
C ALA A 74 13.33 -12.29 -8.70
N ALA A 75 12.38 -11.80 -9.50
CA ALA A 75 11.76 -12.58 -10.57
C ALA A 75 12.78 -13.05 -11.61
N LYS A 76 13.67 -12.15 -12.07
CA LYS A 76 14.75 -12.51 -13.01
C LYS A 76 15.73 -13.52 -12.42
N ALA A 77 16.18 -13.31 -11.18
CA ALA A 77 17.11 -14.23 -10.52
C ALA A 77 16.51 -15.63 -10.33
N LEU A 78 15.21 -15.72 -10.06
CA LEU A 78 14.49 -16.99 -10.01
C LEU A 78 14.48 -17.68 -11.38
N VAL A 79 14.09 -16.97 -12.44
CA VAL A 79 14.00 -17.54 -13.80
C VAL A 79 15.38 -17.94 -14.34
N ASP A 80 16.37 -17.05 -14.23
CA ASP A 80 17.67 -17.22 -14.89
C ASP A 80 18.60 -18.15 -14.11
N LYS A 81 18.47 -18.21 -12.78
CA LYS A 81 19.45 -18.87 -11.89
C LYS A 81 18.83 -19.81 -10.88
N GLY A 82 17.50 -19.96 -10.85
CA GLY A 82 16.82 -20.75 -9.81
C GLY A 82 16.97 -20.18 -8.41
N THR A 83 17.34 -18.90 -8.25
CA THR A 83 17.55 -18.30 -6.93
C THR A 83 16.21 -18.04 -6.24
N THR A 84 16.02 -18.62 -5.05
CA THR A 84 14.81 -18.41 -4.25
C THR A 84 14.59 -16.92 -3.96
N PRO A 85 13.40 -16.37 -4.24
CA PRO A 85 13.08 -14.97 -3.94
C PRO A 85 13.17 -14.65 -2.44
N PRO A 86 13.51 -13.40 -2.07
CA PRO A 86 13.40 -12.95 -0.68
C PRO A 86 11.92 -12.95 -0.24
N GLY A 87 11.67 -13.10 1.06
CA GLY A 87 10.31 -13.04 1.64
C GLY A 87 9.54 -14.37 1.66
N VAL A 88 10.14 -15.46 1.15
CA VAL A 88 9.55 -16.81 1.22
C VAL A 88 9.61 -17.39 2.63
N ASP A 89 10.71 -17.16 3.37
CA ASP A 89 10.78 -17.52 4.80
C ASP A 89 9.87 -16.58 5.63
N PRO A 90 8.92 -17.12 6.42
CA PRO A 90 8.06 -16.33 7.31
C PRO A 90 8.82 -15.40 8.27
N ALA A 91 10.06 -15.72 8.64
CA ALA A 91 10.88 -14.85 9.46
C ALA A 91 11.11 -13.46 8.83
N HIS A 92 11.20 -13.39 7.50
CA HIS A 92 11.33 -12.12 6.76
C HIS A 92 10.08 -11.23 6.85
N GLN A 93 8.94 -11.81 7.19
CA GLN A 93 7.65 -11.11 7.27
C GLN A 93 7.39 -10.55 8.68
N ARG A 94 8.32 -10.75 9.64
CA ARG A 94 8.24 -10.23 11.01
C ARG A 94 8.56 -8.73 11.11
N VAL A 95 8.01 -7.97 10.18
CA VAL A 95 8.04 -6.50 10.13
C VAL A 95 6.63 -5.96 10.32
N ARG A 96 6.48 -4.80 10.96
CA ARG A 96 5.19 -4.15 11.24
C ARG A 96 5.26 -2.65 11.04
N SER A 97 4.09 -2.01 10.93
CA SER A 97 4.00 -0.55 10.89
C SER A 97 4.40 0.07 12.23
N ALA A 98 4.96 1.27 12.18
CA ALA A 98 5.26 2.08 13.35
C ALA A 98 4.93 3.55 13.05
N ALA A 99 4.20 4.21 13.95
CA ALA A 99 4.01 5.65 13.97
C ALA A 99 4.60 6.21 15.26
N MET A 100 5.51 7.17 15.16
CA MET A 100 6.21 7.78 16.29
C MET A 100 6.66 9.21 15.98
N VAL A 101 6.69 10.04 17.02
CA VAL A 101 7.29 11.38 16.94
C VAL A 101 8.75 11.28 17.35
N LEU A 102 9.65 11.77 16.51
CA LEU A 102 11.09 11.77 16.74
C LEU A 102 11.64 13.21 16.81
N PRO A 103 12.71 13.44 17.59
CA PRO A 103 13.47 14.67 17.48
C PRO A 103 13.98 14.92 16.04
N PRO A 104 14.07 16.19 15.58
CA PRO A 104 14.41 16.51 14.19
C PRO A 104 15.77 16.00 13.71
N ASP A 105 16.71 15.79 14.63
CA ASP A 105 18.08 15.35 14.38
C ASP A 105 18.22 13.82 14.28
N GLN A 106 17.14 13.07 14.50
CA GLN A 106 17.16 11.61 14.46
C GLN A 106 16.64 11.07 13.11
N PRO A 107 17.49 10.34 12.35
CA PRO A 107 17.02 9.68 11.14
C PRO A 107 15.97 8.61 11.46
N PHE A 108 14.78 8.74 10.88
CA PHE A 108 13.65 7.82 11.12
C PHE A 108 14.05 6.35 10.89
N LYS A 109 14.80 6.08 9.82
CA LYS A 109 15.25 4.73 9.44
C LYS A 109 16.04 4.02 10.56
N ASP A 110 16.69 4.78 11.44
CA ASP A 110 17.54 4.26 12.51
C ASP A 110 16.77 4.22 13.83
N ALA A 111 16.05 5.30 14.16
CA ALA A 111 15.28 5.40 15.39
C ALA A 111 14.06 4.46 15.42
N ALA A 112 13.39 4.22 14.28
CA ALA A 112 12.20 3.38 14.22
C ALA A 112 12.50 1.87 14.13
N LYS A 113 13.77 1.44 14.01
CA LYS A 113 14.13 0.04 13.71
C LYS A 113 13.46 -0.96 14.64
N GLN A 114 13.51 -0.73 15.95
CA GLN A 114 12.93 -1.66 16.92
C GLN A 114 11.40 -1.70 16.84
N ALA A 115 10.76 -0.56 16.61
CA ALA A 115 9.31 -0.48 16.50
C ALA A 115 8.79 -1.19 15.24
N LEU A 116 9.57 -1.18 14.16
CA LEU A 116 9.27 -1.87 12.91
C LEU A 116 9.40 -3.40 13.01
N MET A 117 10.02 -3.94 14.06
CA MET A 117 10.13 -5.39 14.26
C MET A 117 8.97 -5.91 15.11
N VAL A 118 8.39 -7.02 14.68
CA VAL A 118 7.33 -7.70 15.44
C VAL A 118 7.93 -8.27 16.73
N GLN A 119 7.28 -7.97 17.85
CA GLN A 119 7.57 -8.57 19.15
C GLN A 119 6.29 -9.31 19.62
N PRO A 120 6.38 -10.59 20.02
CA PRO A 120 5.23 -11.32 20.56
C PRO A 120 4.58 -10.55 21.71
N ASP A 121 3.25 -10.52 21.73
CA ASP A 121 2.44 -9.90 22.79
C ASP A 121 2.64 -8.39 23.00
N VAL A 122 3.38 -7.72 22.12
CA VAL A 122 3.59 -6.28 22.14
C VAL A 122 2.79 -5.64 21.01
N ALA A 123 1.89 -4.72 21.34
CA ALA A 123 1.17 -3.92 20.34
C ALA A 123 2.15 -3.13 19.43
N HIS A 124 1.72 -2.78 18.22
CA HIS A 124 2.54 -1.92 17.36
C HIS A 124 2.65 -0.52 17.95
N VAL A 125 3.79 0.14 17.73
CA VAL A 125 3.99 1.52 18.19
C VAL A 125 3.13 2.42 17.32
N SER A 126 2.20 3.14 17.95
CA SER A 126 1.39 4.16 17.30
C SER A 126 1.25 5.34 18.26
N VAL A 127 1.40 6.56 17.72
CA VAL A 127 1.18 7.83 18.41
C VAL A 127 -0.02 8.56 17.85
#